data_AF-K1T8L6-F1
#
_entry.id   AF-K1T8L6-F1
#
_cell.length_a   1.000
_cell.length_b   1.000
_cell.length_c   1.000
_cell.angle_alpha   90.00
_cell.angle_beta   90.00
_cell.angle_gamma   90.00
#
_symmetry.space_group_name_H-M   'P 1'
#
loop_
_entity.id
_entity.type
_entity.pdbx_description
1 polymer ?
#
loop_
_entity_poly.entity_id
_entity_poly.type
_entity_poly.pdbx_seq_one_letter_code
_entity_poly.pdbx_strand_id
1 'polypeptide(L)'
;MKKILSILLAGAMLAGCVLTGCSDSSSSKSDSSDGNTAKVADPIEGVKATASTDKYRNYYEIFVNSFCDSNGDETGDLQGIISQLDYLNDGDPNSGDDLGVDAIWLTPIMPSKSYHKYD
;
A
#
# COMPACT_ATOMS: atom_id res chain seq x y z
N MET A 1 7.48 38.06 15.40
CA MET A 1 8.76 37.89 14.64
C MET A 1 9.01 36.43 14.24
N LYS A 2 8.00 35.69 13.74
CA LYS A 2 8.17 34.29 13.28
C LYS A 2 7.43 33.98 11.97
N LYS A 3 6.65 34.93 11.44
CA LYS A 3 5.88 34.77 10.19
C LYS A 3 6.53 35.43 8.96
N ILE A 4 7.67 36.11 9.14
CA ILE A 4 8.43 36.74 8.05
C ILE A 4 9.57 35.81 7.56
N LEU A 5 9.95 34.81 8.38
CA LEU A 5 11.04 33.90 8.06
C LEU A 5 10.64 32.78 7.07
N SER A 6 9.34 32.46 6.97
CA SER A 6 8.86 31.39 6.06
C SER A 6 8.67 31.83 4.62
N ILE A 7 8.62 33.13 4.33
CA ILE A 7 8.43 33.65 2.96
C ILE A 7 9.78 33.75 2.21
N LEU A 8 10.90 33.81 2.95
CA LEU A 8 12.24 33.87 2.36
C LEU A 8 12.80 32.49 1.95
N LEU A 9 12.16 31.39 2.38
CA LEU A 9 12.55 30.03 1.98
C LEU A 9 11.81 29.54 0.72
N ALA A 10 10.77 30.26 0.28
CA ALA A 10 10.02 29.95 -0.94
C ALA A 10 10.49 30.73 -2.19
N GLY A 11 11.47 31.65 -2.04
CA GLY A 11 11.90 32.57 -3.09
C GLY A 11 13.24 32.24 -3.78
N ALA A 12 13.93 31.15 -3.40
CA ALA A 12 15.29 30.86 -3.87
C ALA A 12 15.45 29.51 -4.60
N MET A 13 14.37 28.98 -5.20
CA MET A 13 14.39 27.73 -5.98
C MET A 13 13.81 27.96 -7.39
N LEU A 14 14.22 29.04 -8.06
CA LEU A 14 13.76 29.34 -9.43
C LEU A 14 14.85 29.89 -10.37
N ALA A 15 16.12 29.67 -10.06
CA ALA A 15 17.20 29.95 -11.01
C ALA A 15 18.39 29.02 -10.75
N GLY A 16 18.47 27.93 -11.51
CA GLY A 16 19.64 27.04 -11.45
C GLY A 16 19.52 25.79 -12.31
N CYS A 17 20.06 25.89 -13.52
CA CYS A 17 20.52 24.79 -14.36
C CYS A 17 19.47 24.05 -15.19
N VAL A 18 19.11 24.70 -16.30
CA VAL A 18 18.87 24.03 -17.58
C VAL A 18 20.19 23.39 -18.00
N LEU A 19 20.32 22.07 -17.84
CA LEU A 19 21.35 21.29 -18.51
C LEU A 19 20.72 20.03 -19.10
N THR A 20 20.62 20.07 -20.43
CA THR A 20 20.48 18.96 -21.35
C THR A 20 21.32 17.76 -20.92
N GLY A 21 20.69 16.59 -20.83
CA GLY A 21 21.36 15.34 -20.49
C GLY A 21 20.58 14.11 -20.95
N CYS A 22 20.23 14.02 -22.23
CA CYS A 22 20.15 12.71 -22.89
C CYS A 22 21.56 12.36 -23.33
N SER A 23 22.12 11.29 -22.78
CA SER A 23 23.22 10.57 -23.43
C SER A 23 23.21 9.14 -22.90
N ASP A 24 22.37 8.31 -23.51
CA ASP A 24 22.67 6.88 -23.59
C ASP A 24 23.98 6.76 -24.37
N SER A 25 25.01 6.30 -23.70
CA SER A 25 26.30 6.01 -24.32
C SER A 25 26.14 4.80 -25.26
N SER A 26 25.77 5.08 -26.52
CA SER A 26 26.03 4.19 -27.63
C SER A 26 27.53 4.25 -27.96
N SER A 27 28.30 3.26 -27.53
CA SER A 27 29.46 2.79 -28.27
C SER A 27 29.19 1.35 -28.72
N SER A 28 28.84 1.25 -29.99
CA SER A 28 28.68 0.00 -30.72
C SER A 28 30.01 -0.75 -30.84
N LYS A 29 30.02 -2.04 -30.51
CA LYS A 29 30.63 -3.07 -31.35
C LYS A 29 29.78 -4.34 -31.26
N SER A 30 29.20 -4.66 -32.40
CA SER A 30 28.62 -5.95 -32.73
C SER A 30 29.67 -7.05 -32.61
N ASP A 31 29.33 -8.14 -31.94
CA ASP A 31 29.68 -9.48 -32.40
C ASP A 31 28.45 -10.36 -32.21
N SER A 32 27.88 -10.74 -33.33
CA SER A 32 26.86 -11.77 -33.47
C SER A 32 27.39 -13.10 -32.93
N SER A 33 26.69 -13.65 -31.93
CA SER A 33 26.70 -15.07 -31.64
C SER A 33 25.27 -15.51 -31.35
N ASP A 34 24.79 -16.44 -32.18
CA ASP A 34 23.57 -17.20 -32.03
C ASP A 34 23.35 -17.71 -30.59
N GLY A 35 22.11 -17.62 -30.12
CA GLY A 35 21.70 -18.20 -28.85
C GLY A 35 20.44 -17.55 -28.29
N ASN A 36 19.29 -17.94 -28.84
CA ASN A 36 17.92 -17.70 -28.37
C ASN A 36 17.80 -17.45 -26.85
N THR A 37 17.88 -16.20 -26.41
CA THR A 37 17.35 -15.76 -25.12
C THR A 37 15.93 -15.32 -25.38
N ALA A 38 15.03 -16.28 -25.59
CA ALA A 38 13.61 -16.03 -25.49
C ALA A 38 13.38 -15.38 -24.12
N LYS A 39 12.95 -14.11 -24.14
CA LYS A 39 12.46 -13.42 -22.94
C LYS A 39 11.44 -14.35 -22.31
N VAL A 40 11.80 -15.00 -21.20
CA VAL A 40 10.89 -15.91 -20.51
C VAL A 40 9.75 -15.01 -20.04
N ALA A 41 8.59 -15.16 -20.69
CA ALA A 41 7.40 -14.42 -20.30
C ALA A 41 7.10 -14.75 -18.83
N ASP A 42 6.65 -13.76 -18.07
CA ASP A 42 6.26 -13.99 -16.70
C ASP A 42 5.12 -15.03 -16.72
N PRO A 43 5.24 -16.19 -16.02
CA PRO A 43 4.23 -17.25 -16.08
C PRO A 43 2.82 -16.80 -15.64
N ILE A 44 2.70 -15.64 -14.99
CA ILE A 44 1.42 -15.03 -14.62
C ILE A 44 1.02 -13.84 -15.51
N GLU A 45 1.79 -13.52 -16.56
CA GLU A 45 1.47 -12.45 -17.50
C GLU A 45 0.10 -12.71 -18.17
N GLY A 46 -0.87 -11.83 -17.92
CA GLY A 46 -2.24 -11.95 -18.43
C GLY A 46 -3.16 -12.87 -17.63
N VAL A 47 -2.68 -13.51 -16.55
CA VAL A 47 -3.52 -14.26 -15.61
C VAL A 47 -4.18 -13.26 -14.66
N LYS A 48 -5.52 -13.23 -14.64
CA LYS A 48 -6.27 -12.46 -13.65
C LYS A 48 -6.67 -13.34 -12.48
N ALA A 49 -6.29 -12.93 -11.28
CA ALA A 49 -6.83 -13.49 -10.06
C ALA A 49 -8.33 -13.15 -9.96
N THR A 50 -9.08 -14.10 -9.41
CA THR A 50 -10.49 -13.94 -9.05
C THR A 50 -10.61 -14.13 -7.56
N ALA A 51 -11.50 -13.36 -6.91
CA ALA A 51 -11.79 -13.55 -5.48
C ALA A 51 -12.08 -15.02 -5.16
N SER A 52 -11.55 -15.53 -4.05
CA SER A 52 -11.65 -16.96 -3.70
C SER A 52 -13.11 -17.38 -3.54
N THR A 53 -13.62 -18.23 -4.42
CA THR A 53 -14.99 -18.79 -4.33
C THR A 53 -15.02 -20.15 -3.65
N ASP A 54 -13.91 -20.58 -3.06
CA ASP A 54 -13.81 -21.90 -2.46
C ASP A 54 -14.27 -21.90 -0.99
N LYS A 55 -14.29 -23.10 -0.39
CA LYS A 55 -14.68 -23.31 1.01
C LYS A 55 -13.62 -22.87 2.03
N TYR A 56 -12.46 -22.39 1.58
CA TYR A 56 -11.27 -22.11 2.39
C TYR A 56 -10.97 -20.60 2.34
N ARG A 57 -11.83 -19.83 3.01
CA ARG A 57 -11.72 -18.36 3.13
C ARG A 57 -10.74 -17.97 4.24
N ASN A 58 -9.98 -16.90 4.02
CA ASN A 58 -9.02 -16.36 4.99
C ASN A 58 -9.66 -15.27 5.85
N TYR A 59 -9.71 -15.48 7.17
CA TYR A 59 -10.28 -14.53 8.11
C TYR A 59 -9.19 -13.76 8.85
N TYR A 60 -9.47 -12.51 9.18
CA TYR A 60 -8.59 -11.67 9.99
C TYR A 60 -9.31 -11.23 11.27
N GLU A 61 -8.79 -11.64 12.43
CA GLU A 61 -9.31 -11.22 13.72
C GLU A 61 -8.70 -9.87 14.13
N ILE A 62 -9.55 -8.89 14.39
CA ILE A 62 -9.14 -7.54 14.80
C ILE A 62 -9.51 -7.32 16.26
N PHE A 63 -8.49 -7.07 17.08
CA PHE A 63 -8.69 -6.45 18.39
C PHE A 63 -8.88 -4.94 18.23
N VAL A 64 -10.15 -4.51 18.25
CA VAL A 64 -10.59 -3.17 17.82
C VAL A 64 -9.81 -2.06 18.51
N ASN A 65 -9.68 -2.13 19.84
CA ASN A 65 -9.05 -1.09 20.65
C ASN A 65 -7.57 -0.84 20.34
N SER A 66 -6.90 -1.72 19.58
CA SER A 66 -5.46 -1.59 19.28
C SER A 66 -5.13 -1.56 17.78
N PHE A 67 -6.14 -1.54 16.90
CA PHE A 67 -5.91 -1.63 15.46
C PHE A 67 -5.57 -0.28 14.82
N CYS A 68 -6.50 0.68 14.86
CA CYS A 68 -6.32 1.98 14.26
C CYS A 68 -7.22 3.01 14.95
N ASP A 69 -6.62 4.10 15.47
CA ASP A 69 -7.29 5.24 16.08
C ASP A 69 -7.54 6.31 15.01
N SER A 70 -8.80 6.71 14.83
CA SER A 70 -9.19 7.72 13.83
C SER A 70 -9.31 9.13 14.38
N ASN A 71 -9.36 9.29 15.70
CA ASN A 71 -9.77 10.53 16.37
C ASN A 71 -8.72 11.11 17.33
N GLY A 72 -7.64 10.38 17.59
CA GLY A 72 -6.51 10.82 18.40
C GLY A 72 -6.68 10.61 19.92
N ASP A 73 -7.61 9.74 20.34
CA ASP A 73 -7.81 9.36 21.75
C ASP A 73 -6.95 8.17 22.21
N GLU A 74 -6.04 7.71 21.35
CA GLU A 74 -5.11 6.58 21.55
C GLU A 74 -5.80 5.20 21.62
N THR A 75 -7.11 5.13 21.32
CA THR A 75 -7.88 3.88 21.28
C THR A 75 -8.38 3.60 19.88
N GLY A 76 -8.15 2.37 19.41
CA GLY A 76 -8.65 1.96 18.11
C GLY A 76 -10.19 1.95 18.04
N ASP A 77 -10.73 2.34 16.89
CA ASP A 77 -12.17 2.54 16.70
C ASP A 77 -12.66 2.03 15.33
N LEU A 78 -13.98 2.01 15.12
CA LEU A 78 -14.56 1.49 13.88
C LEU A 78 -14.24 2.36 12.66
N GLN A 79 -14.06 3.68 12.82
CA GLN A 79 -13.68 4.55 11.72
C GLN A 79 -12.22 4.31 11.31
N GLY A 80 -11.35 4.00 12.27
CA GLY A 80 -9.98 3.56 12.00
C GLY A 80 -9.92 2.21 11.30
N ILE A 81 -10.82 1.28 11.62
CA ILE A 81 -10.95 0.03 10.83
C ILE A 81 -11.37 0.35 9.40
N ILE A 82 -12.37 1.23 9.21
CA ILE A 82 -12.84 1.62 7.88
C ILE A 82 -11.72 2.26 7.06
N SER A 83 -10.88 3.12 7.66
CA SER A 83 -9.77 3.76 6.94
C SER A 83 -8.68 2.79 6.49
N GLN A 84 -8.65 1.58 7.06
CA GLN A 84 -7.69 0.53 6.72
C GLN A 84 -8.31 -0.61 5.91
N LEU A 85 -9.52 -0.46 5.38
CA LEU A 85 -10.12 -1.54 4.57
C LEU A 85 -9.27 -1.89 3.36
N ASP A 86 -8.68 -0.93 2.65
CA ASP A 86 -7.81 -1.21 1.50
C ASP A 86 -6.55 -2.00 1.89
N TYR A 87 -6.02 -1.80 3.11
CA TYR A 87 -4.92 -2.62 3.62
C TYR A 87 -5.33 -4.09 3.82
N LEU A 88 -6.58 -4.32 4.23
CA LEU A 88 -7.13 -5.66 4.46
C LEU A 88 -7.55 -6.32 3.15
N ASN A 89 -8.33 -5.59 2.35
CA ASN A 89 -8.82 -5.98 1.04
C ASN A 89 -9.25 -4.72 0.26
N ASP A 90 -8.53 -4.38 -0.81
CA ASP A 90 -8.83 -3.23 -1.68
C ASP A 90 -9.90 -3.52 -2.76
N GLY A 91 -10.34 -4.78 -2.85
CA GLY A 91 -11.32 -5.26 -3.81
C GLY A 91 -10.76 -5.61 -5.20
N ASP A 92 -9.47 -5.38 -5.47
CA ASP A 92 -8.78 -5.83 -6.67
C ASP A 92 -7.84 -7.01 -6.36
N PRO A 93 -8.22 -8.25 -6.68
CA PRO A 93 -7.36 -9.41 -6.41
C PRO A 93 -6.04 -9.43 -7.21
N ASN A 94 -5.82 -8.45 -8.09
CA ASN A 94 -4.62 -8.32 -8.93
C ASN A 94 -3.69 -7.18 -8.49
N SER A 95 -4.05 -6.36 -7.50
CA SER A 95 -3.21 -5.24 -7.08
C SER A 95 -1.91 -5.73 -6.43
N GLY A 96 -2.01 -6.74 -5.57
CA GLY A 96 -0.88 -7.26 -4.79
C GLY A 96 -0.42 -6.32 -3.67
N ASP A 97 -1.22 -5.31 -3.34
CA ASP A 97 -0.90 -4.24 -2.38
C ASP A 97 -1.64 -4.38 -1.03
N ASP A 98 -2.54 -5.36 -0.91
CA ASP A 98 -3.37 -5.66 0.25
C ASP A 98 -3.06 -7.04 0.87
N LEU A 99 -3.70 -7.37 1.99
CA LEU A 99 -3.60 -8.71 2.59
C LEU A 99 -4.48 -9.76 1.88
N GLY A 100 -5.50 -9.35 1.12
CA GLY A 100 -6.45 -10.23 0.44
C GLY A 100 -7.34 -11.03 1.40
N VAL A 101 -7.69 -10.48 2.57
CA VAL A 101 -8.54 -11.21 3.54
C VAL A 101 -10.00 -11.17 3.11
N ASP A 102 -10.71 -12.23 3.43
CA ASP A 102 -12.04 -12.50 2.90
C ASP A 102 -13.17 -12.02 3.80
N ALA A 103 -12.87 -11.93 5.09
CA ALA A 103 -13.79 -11.53 6.13
C ALA A 103 -13.01 -11.10 7.37
N ILE A 104 -13.64 -10.23 8.14
CA ILE A 104 -13.10 -9.68 9.38
C ILE A 104 -13.90 -10.25 10.55
N TRP A 105 -13.20 -10.75 11.57
CA TRP A 105 -13.78 -11.06 12.87
C TRP A 105 -13.38 -9.97 13.86
N LEU A 106 -14.35 -9.23 14.38
CA LEU A 106 -14.10 -8.25 15.43
C LEU A 106 -14.18 -8.91 16.81
N THR A 107 -13.23 -8.62 17.69
CA THR A 107 -13.42 -8.80 19.13
C THR A 107 -14.67 -8.03 19.59
N PRO A 108 -15.29 -8.36 20.75
CA PRO A 108 -16.55 -7.75 21.15
C PRO A 108 -16.53 -6.21 21.14
N ILE A 109 -17.57 -5.61 20.59
CA ILE A 109 -17.69 -4.15 20.39
C ILE A 109 -18.76 -3.51 21.29
N MET A 110 -19.52 -4.33 22.03
CA MET A 110 -20.58 -3.84 22.91
C MET A 110 -19.99 -3.13 24.15
N PRO A 111 -20.74 -2.23 24.80
CA PRO A 111 -20.30 -1.59 26.03
C PRO A 111 -19.97 -2.61 27.12
N SER A 112 -18.80 -2.47 27.73
CA SER A 112 -18.32 -3.31 28.84
C SER A 112 -17.40 -2.49 29.75
N LYS A 113 -17.15 -2.99 30.97
CA LYS A 113 -16.20 -2.39 31.92
C LYS A 113 -14.77 -2.90 31.73
N SER A 114 -14.58 -4.04 31.09
CA SER A 114 -13.25 -4.61 30.81
C SER A 114 -12.68 -4.06 29.50
N TYR A 115 -11.36 -4.12 29.34
CA TYR A 115 -10.70 -3.69 28.10
C TYR A 115 -10.95 -4.65 26.93
N HIS A 116 -11.19 -5.94 27.23
CA HIS A 116 -11.38 -7.01 26.24
C HIS A 116 -12.86 -7.27 25.90
N LYS A 117 -13.80 -6.70 26.66
CA LYS A 117 -15.25 -6.66 26.36
C LYS A 117 -15.96 -8.03 26.27
N TYR A 118 -15.43 -9.06 26.93
CA TYR A 118 -16.00 -10.42 26.94
C TYR A 118 -16.88 -10.71 28.17
N ASP A 119 -17.01 -9.76 29.10
CA ASP A 119 -17.84 -9.81 30.31
C ASP A 119 -19.30 -9.39 30.08
#